data_AF-A0A519D226-F1
#
_entry.id   AF-A0A519D226-F1
#
_cell.length_a   1.000
_cell.length_b   1.000
_cell.length_c   1.000
_cell.angle_alpha   90.00
_cell.angle_beta   90.00
_cell.angle_gamma   90.00
#
_symmetry.space_group_name_H-M   'P 1'
#
loop_
_entity.id
_entity.type
_entity.pdbx_description
1 polymer ?
#
loop_
_entity_poly.entity_id
_entity_poly.type
_entity_poly.pdbx_seq_one_letter_code
_entity_poly.pdbx_strand_id
1 'polypeptide(L)'
;MFDEAALYGGATATAALSTNMYLFIGKSDAWSGAYTTDGGTAYTNSDTSVPDPNNSNAPSSDTTANTSYTHWKDMIAAKKVASSDVSHVIGRNNWTSGRYYAMYDDTETFGDLTSSRAAQDVYTGSTNATATLYPMYVMNTNYGVYKCLFNDKTEGGRPTPSTIEPTATTTTAGAPAALADGYVWKYMYTISAAEALKFVTTGYIPVKQIRDANAYGEGASTGGMAASGAKDDGSDQVTVERNALNGALDIFVISNDGANYHFENNIAIYNSGSTTTSLILTSPGLTANDRYNNASVYFTFSGTSYVRKVTDSVWDSGNSRMTLTVTPTLGSITLTGSLTANIAPHARIDGDGHGHSIQLTANATAANSVGGVTVVATGNSYTIASLTVEQQGTAAGAGAVVTPIIGPYGGHGYDAAAELGGYFVMVNSKLTQDESGAFTTTNDFRKIGLLKDPNNDNTFVRTTAATATQSKTFTYASNSAVISGDITISQTAAGGASAYVVDVNATASTMRVIDVTNGSSDTVGYDAKPGSWQTSTVAQFSGGTFTLSAVANGAMRIGSGDIIYVENRAPVARAADQTEDIKLIIEF
;
A
#
# COMPACT_ATOMS: atom_id res chain seq x y z
N MET A 1 7.84 -18.79 -18.27
CA MET A 1 7.39 -19.02 -16.87
C MET A 1 7.97 -20.36 -16.47
N PHE A 2 8.96 -20.37 -15.57
CA PHE A 2 9.50 -21.64 -15.07
C PHE A 2 8.42 -22.28 -14.21
N ASP A 3 7.79 -23.34 -14.72
CA ASP A 3 6.86 -24.14 -13.94
C ASP A 3 7.70 -25.08 -13.06
N GLU A 4 7.91 -24.69 -11.81
CA GLU A 4 8.56 -25.51 -10.79
C GLU A 4 7.83 -26.84 -10.54
N ALA A 5 6.56 -26.99 -10.96
CA ALA A 5 5.87 -28.28 -10.91
C ALA A 5 6.52 -29.32 -11.83
N ALA A 6 7.14 -28.89 -12.93
CA ALA A 6 7.91 -29.75 -13.82
C ALA A 6 9.26 -30.19 -13.21
N LEU A 7 9.78 -29.44 -12.21
CA LEU A 7 11.10 -29.70 -11.64
C LEU A 7 11.06 -30.70 -10.48
N TYR A 8 9.93 -30.82 -9.75
CA TYR A 8 9.86 -31.63 -8.53
C TYR A 8 8.72 -32.66 -8.42
N GLY A 9 7.84 -32.83 -9.42
CA GLY A 9 7.19 -34.13 -9.65
C GLY A 9 5.69 -34.16 -9.93
N GLY A 10 5.34 -34.95 -10.95
CA GLY A 10 4.07 -35.67 -11.09
C GLY A 10 2.89 -34.87 -11.66
N ALA A 11 2.23 -35.43 -12.68
CA ALA A 11 1.13 -34.87 -13.46
C ALA A 11 -0.20 -34.60 -12.70
N THR A 12 -0.15 -34.38 -11.38
CA THR A 12 -1.31 -34.13 -10.50
C THR A 12 -1.06 -33.00 -9.51
N ALA A 13 -0.28 -31.97 -9.88
CA ALA A 13 -0.13 -30.76 -9.07
C ALA A 13 -1.37 -29.85 -9.22
N THR A 14 -2.48 -30.22 -8.58
CA THR A 14 -3.55 -29.27 -8.20
C THR A 14 -3.41 -28.95 -6.73
N ALA A 15 -2.51 -28.01 -6.41
CA ALA A 15 -2.55 -27.29 -5.16
C ALA A 15 -1.94 -25.92 -5.45
N ALA A 16 -2.66 -24.84 -5.10
CA ALA A 16 -1.96 -23.61 -4.77
C ALA A 16 -0.83 -24.02 -3.81
N LEU A 17 0.43 -23.80 -4.21
CA LEU A 17 1.59 -24.17 -3.39
C LEU A 17 1.40 -23.51 -2.02
N SER A 18 1.03 -24.29 -1.01
CA SER A 18 0.82 -23.78 0.34
C SER A 18 2.19 -23.59 0.97
N THR A 19 2.82 -22.45 0.68
CA THR A 19 4.03 -22.00 1.34
C THR A 19 3.69 -21.69 2.80
N ASN A 20 4.41 -22.31 3.74
CA ASN A 20 4.30 -21.99 5.16
C ASN A 20 5.45 -21.07 5.53
N MET A 21 5.11 -19.89 6.05
CA MET A 21 6.09 -18.93 6.55
C MET A 21 6.09 -18.92 8.06
N TYR A 22 7.28 -18.82 8.65
CA TYR A 22 7.49 -18.81 10.10
C TYR A 22 8.39 -17.65 10.48
N LEU A 23 8.03 -16.92 11.53
CA LEU A 23 8.91 -15.99 12.21
C LEU A 23 9.59 -16.72 13.36
N PHE A 24 10.92 -16.76 13.36
CA PHE A 24 11.69 -17.39 14.43
C PHE A 24 12.40 -16.38 15.29
N ILE A 25 12.64 -16.77 16.54
CA ILE A 25 13.58 -16.08 17.43
C ILE A 25 14.73 -17.02 17.75
N GLY A 26 15.90 -16.43 18.02
CA GLY A 26 17.09 -17.17 18.36
C GLY A 26 18.12 -16.36 19.10
N LYS A 27 19.21 -17.06 19.42
CA LYS A 27 20.40 -16.53 20.08
C LYS A 27 20.08 -15.91 21.46
N SER A 28 20.00 -16.77 22.47
CA SER A 28 19.88 -16.32 23.87
C SER A 28 21.23 -15.95 24.49
N ASP A 29 22.36 -16.41 23.95
CA ASP A 29 23.67 -16.03 24.46
C ASP A 29 24.07 -14.62 24.01
N ALA A 30 24.79 -13.91 24.88
CA ALA A 30 25.25 -12.54 24.64
C ALA A 30 26.12 -12.44 23.37
N TRP A 31 26.00 -11.31 22.66
CA TRP A 31 26.95 -11.00 21.60
C TRP A 31 28.35 -10.86 22.20
N SER A 32 29.32 -11.53 21.56
CA SER A 32 30.72 -11.52 22.00
C SER A 32 31.66 -11.73 20.81
N GLY A 33 32.96 -11.63 21.07
CA GLY A 33 34.00 -11.76 20.06
C GLY A 33 34.33 -10.43 19.36
N ALA A 34 35.23 -10.51 18.38
CA ALA A 34 35.66 -9.35 17.60
C ALA A 34 35.90 -9.77 16.15
N TYR A 35 35.67 -8.85 15.22
CA TYR A 35 35.98 -9.02 13.82
C TYR A 35 36.72 -7.79 13.28
N THR A 36 37.40 -7.94 12.15
CA THR A 36 38.02 -6.83 11.42
C THR A 36 37.26 -6.63 10.12
N THR A 37 36.92 -5.39 9.79
CA THR A 37 36.31 -5.07 8.48
C THR A 37 37.34 -5.22 7.37
N ASP A 38 36.89 -5.31 6.12
CA ASP A 38 37.77 -5.35 4.94
C ASP A 38 38.67 -4.10 4.81
N GLY A 39 38.41 -3.04 5.59
CA GLY A 39 39.25 -1.85 5.74
C GLY A 39 40.22 -1.85 6.94
N GLY A 40 40.31 -2.94 7.69
CA GLY A 40 41.24 -3.12 8.80
C GLY A 40 40.77 -2.57 10.16
N THR A 41 39.55 -2.06 10.26
CA THR A 41 38.99 -1.57 11.53
C THR A 41 38.53 -2.75 12.38
N ALA A 42 39.06 -2.87 13.59
CA ALA A 42 38.61 -3.87 14.55
C ALA A 42 37.30 -3.42 15.23
N TYR A 43 36.31 -4.30 15.22
CA TYR A 43 35.03 -4.17 15.91
C TYR A 43 34.91 -5.24 16.98
N THR A 44 34.61 -4.82 18.21
CA THR A 44 34.28 -5.72 19.31
C THR A 44 32.77 -5.78 19.45
N ASN A 45 32.22 -6.99 19.42
CA ASN A 45 30.78 -7.19 19.54
C ASN A 45 30.36 -7.27 20.99
N SER A 46 29.20 -6.70 21.26
CA SER A 46 28.53 -6.77 22.55
C SER A 46 27.03 -6.57 22.37
N ASP A 47 26.25 -6.71 23.43
CA ASP A 47 24.81 -6.42 23.40
C ASP A 47 24.47 -4.95 23.13
N THR A 48 25.46 -4.05 23.19
CA THR A 48 25.32 -2.63 22.77
C THR A 48 25.98 -2.35 21.42
N SER A 49 26.80 -3.27 20.92
CA SER A 49 27.51 -3.20 19.63
C SER A 49 27.18 -4.45 18.84
N VAL A 50 25.94 -4.48 18.32
CA VAL A 50 25.37 -5.64 17.63
C VAL A 50 26.12 -5.89 16.30
N PRO A 51 26.43 -7.15 15.95
CA PRO A 51 27.12 -7.45 14.70
C PRO A 51 26.32 -7.08 13.47
N ASP A 52 26.96 -6.39 12.52
CA ASP A 52 26.38 -6.06 11.22
C ASP A 52 26.35 -7.31 10.32
N PRO A 53 25.17 -7.85 9.97
CA PRO A 53 25.08 -9.03 9.13
C PRO A 53 25.65 -8.82 7.71
N ASN A 54 25.77 -7.57 7.22
CA ASN A 54 26.33 -7.31 5.89
C ASN A 54 27.85 -7.44 5.83
N ASN A 55 28.53 -7.49 6.97
CA ASN A 55 29.97 -7.64 7.01
C ASN A 55 30.35 -9.12 7.05
N SER A 56 31.08 -9.62 6.06
CA SER A 56 31.39 -11.06 5.96
C SER A 56 32.14 -11.64 7.15
N ASN A 57 32.90 -10.81 7.88
CA ASN A 57 33.70 -11.19 9.03
C ASN A 57 32.92 -11.09 10.35
N ALA A 58 31.75 -10.44 10.36
CA ALA A 58 30.93 -10.35 11.55
C ALA A 58 30.37 -11.73 11.94
N PRO A 59 30.23 -12.03 13.24
CA PRO A 59 29.51 -13.22 13.67
C PRO A 59 28.07 -13.12 13.19
N SER A 60 27.52 -14.22 12.63
CA SER A 60 26.21 -14.22 12.00
C SER A 60 26.08 -13.31 10.78
N SER A 61 27.17 -13.06 10.07
CA SER A 61 27.16 -12.45 8.74
C SER A 61 26.28 -13.21 7.76
N ASP A 62 25.76 -12.53 6.75
CA ASP A 62 25.00 -13.11 5.63
C ASP A 62 25.94 -13.81 4.62
N THR A 63 26.86 -14.63 5.14
CA THR A 63 27.72 -15.49 4.34
C THR A 63 27.04 -16.84 4.15
N THR A 64 27.33 -17.51 3.03
CA THR A 64 26.73 -18.82 2.70
C THR A 64 26.96 -19.87 3.80
N ALA A 65 28.09 -19.81 4.51
CA ALA A 65 28.36 -20.67 5.65
C ALA A 65 27.43 -20.38 6.84
N ASN A 66 27.20 -19.11 7.17
CA ASN A 66 26.34 -18.72 8.28
C ASN A 66 24.85 -18.95 7.97
N THR A 67 24.40 -18.64 6.74
CA THR A 67 23.02 -18.89 6.31
C THR A 67 22.67 -20.38 6.30
N SER A 68 23.64 -21.22 5.92
CA SER A 68 23.46 -22.67 5.88
C SER A 68 23.51 -23.33 7.25
N TYR A 69 24.16 -22.74 8.25
CA TYR A 69 24.47 -23.44 9.51
C TYR A 69 24.24 -22.62 10.79
N THR A 70 24.72 -21.38 10.89
CA THR A 70 24.72 -20.68 12.20
C THR A 70 23.34 -20.24 12.64
N HIS A 71 22.49 -19.73 11.74
CA HIS A 71 21.15 -19.29 12.15
C HIS A 71 20.29 -20.45 12.67
N TRP A 72 20.51 -21.66 12.14
CA TRP A 72 19.86 -22.89 12.60
C TRP A 72 20.35 -23.35 13.98
N LYS A 73 21.61 -23.10 14.31
CA LYS A 73 22.13 -23.42 15.66
C LYS A 73 21.55 -22.50 16.73
N ASP A 74 21.27 -21.26 16.35
CA ASP A 74 20.79 -20.23 17.28
C ASP A 74 19.27 -20.24 17.46
N MET A 75 18.53 -20.85 16.54
CA MET A 75 17.06 -20.82 16.55
C MET A 75 16.49 -21.57 17.77
N ILE A 76 15.62 -20.90 18.52
CA ILE A 76 14.96 -21.47 19.69
C ILE A 76 13.64 -22.12 19.25
N ALA A 77 12.80 -21.33 18.60
CA ALA A 77 11.47 -21.69 18.15
C ALA A 77 10.98 -20.71 17.08
N ALA A 78 9.93 -21.11 16.37
CA ALA A 78 9.30 -20.31 15.34
C ALA A 78 7.77 -20.37 15.42
N LYS A 79 7.13 -19.26 15.04
CA LYS A 79 5.69 -19.08 14.98
C LYS A 79 5.24 -18.90 13.53
N LYS A 80 4.19 -19.61 13.14
CA LYS A 80 3.63 -19.53 11.79
C LYS A 80 3.04 -18.14 11.54
N VAL A 81 3.39 -17.55 10.41
CA VAL A 81 2.83 -16.30 9.90
C VAL A 81 1.57 -16.63 9.13
N ALA A 82 0.42 -16.13 9.57
CA ALA A 82 -0.83 -16.28 8.83
C ALA A 82 -0.94 -15.22 7.72
N SER A 83 -1.77 -15.47 6.71
CA SER A 83 -2.04 -14.47 5.65
C SER A 83 -2.65 -13.18 6.21
N SER A 84 -3.40 -13.27 7.32
CA SER A 84 -3.97 -12.12 8.04
C SER A 84 -2.94 -11.29 8.82
N ASP A 85 -1.68 -11.74 8.84
CA ASP A 85 -0.57 -11.11 9.54
C ASP A 85 0.44 -10.49 8.56
N VAL A 86 0.09 -10.43 7.28
CA VAL A 86 0.89 -9.83 6.21
C VAL A 86 0.05 -8.79 5.49
N SER A 87 0.62 -7.61 5.23
CA SER A 87 -0.04 -6.55 4.46
C SER A 87 1.01 -5.75 3.70
N HIS A 88 0.66 -5.26 2.51
CA HIS A 88 1.43 -4.18 1.89
C HIS A 88 1.30 -2.94 2.77
N VAL A 89 2.35 -2.12 2.81
CA VAL A 89 2.32 -0.87 3.56
C VAL A 89 2.85 0.28 2.70
N ILE A 90 2.23 1.44 2.89
CA ILE A 90 2.63 2.71 2.28
C ILE A 90 3.15 3.66 3.36
N GLY A 91 3.92 4.68 2.96
CA GLY A 91 4.37 5.73 3.88
C GLY A 91 3.18 6.42 4.56
N ARG A 92 3.26 6.64 5.87
CA ARG A 92 2.18 7.28 6.64
C ARG A 92 2.22 8.79 6.49
N ASN A 93 1.19 9.34 5.84
CA ASN A 93 0.97 10.79 5.74
C ASN A 93 -0.36 11.15 6.40
N ASN A 94 -0.35 11.74 7.59
CA ASN A 94 -1.60 12.22 8.21
C ASN A 94 -1.99 13.58 7.62
N TRP A 95 -3.28 13.77 7.35
CA TRP A 95 -3.79 15.09 6.98
C TRP A 95 -3.59 16.09 8.14
N THR A 96 -3.33 17.34 7.79
CA THR A 96 -3.19 18.46 8.72
C THR A 96 -3.61 19.74 7.99
N SER A 97 -4.46 20.54 8.64
CA SER A 97 -4.93 21.83 8.12
C SER A 97 -3.76 22.80 7.89
N GLY A 98 -3.83 23.60 6.84
CA GLY A 98 -2.83 24.60 6.44
C GLY A 98 -1.63 24.05 5.66
N ARG A 99 -1.60 22.73 5.37
CA ARG A 99 -0.56 22.12 4.54
C ARG A 99 -0.92 22.14 3.06
N TYR A 100 0.12 22.07 2.22
CA TYR A 100 0.02 21.95 0.78
C TYR A 100 0.23 20.49 0.40
N TYR A 101 -0.67 19.91 -0.38
CA TYR A 101 -0.53 18.54 -0.88
C TYR A 101 -0.36 18.55 -2.40
N ALA A 102 0.46 17.64 -2.91
CA ALA A 102 0.53 17.39 -4.34
C ALA A 102 -0.86 16.91 -4.82
N MET A 103 -1.25 17.31 -6.03
CA MET A 103 -2.33 16.63 -6.74
C MET A 103 -1.74 15.53 -7.59
N TYR A 104 -2.55 14.55 -7.94
CA TYR A 104 -2.20 13.68 -9.06
C TYR A 104 -1.99 14.50 -10.34
N ASP A 105 -0.89 14.25 -11.02
CA ASP A 105 -0.54 14.85 -12.31
C ASP A 105 0.11 13.75 -13.17
N ASP A 106 -0.44 13.51 -14.36
CA ASP A 106 -0.01 12.45 -15.27
C ASP A 106 1.35 12.73 -15.95
N THR A 107 1.92 13.92 -15.69
CA THR A 107 3.23 14.32 -16.19
C THR A 107 4.33 14.29 -15.13
N GLU A 108 3.99 14.22 -13.84
CA GLU A 108 4.95 14.14 -12.74
C GLU A 108 5.45 12.70 -12.50
N THR A 109 6.67 12.56 -11.96
CA THR A 109 7.19 11.24 -11.61
C THR A 109 6.45 10.66 -10.41
N PHE A 110 6.29 9.34 -10.38
CA PHE A 110 5.61 8.69 -9.26
C PHE A 110 6.27 8.98 -7.91
N GLY A 111 7.61 9.00 -7.86
CA GLY A 111 8.36 9.33 -6.65
C GLY A 111 8.09 10.75 -6.13
N ASP A 112 7.91 11.72 -7.02
CA ASP A 112 7.55 13.10 -6.65
C ASP A 112 6.13 13.22 -6.10
N LEU A 113 5.21 12.38 -6.60
CA LEU A 113 3.83 12.32 -6.14
C LEU A 113 3.69 11.63 -4.77
N THR A 114 4.57 10.68 -4.44
CA THR A 114 4.50 9.91 -3.17
C THR A 114 5.48 10.38 -2.09
N SER A 115 6.31 11.39 -2.35
CA SER A 115 7.29 11.91 -1.40
C SER A 115 7.05 13.37 -1.02
N SER A 116 7.57 13.78 0.14
CA SER A 116 7.53 15.19 0.54
C SER A 116 8.64 15.96 -0.18
N ARG A 117 8.26 17.02 -0.90
CA ARG A 117 9.18 17.89 -1.64
C ARG A 117 9.30 19.24 -0.93
N ALA A 118 10.51 19.60 -0.50
CA ALA A 118 10.78 20.89 0.11
C ALA A 118 10.88 22.01 -0.95
N ALA A 119 10.70 23.26 -0.50
CA ALA A 119 10.93 24.47 -1.29
C ALA A 119 10.15 24.53 -2.64
N GLN A 120 8.92 24.02 -2.66
CA GLN A 120 8.04 24.10 -3.82
C GLN A 120 7.30 25.44 -3.83
N ASP A 121 7.10 26.02 -5.01
CA ASP A 121 6.31 27.24 -5.18
C ASP A 121 4.86 26.99 -4.76
N VAL A 122 4.34 27.85 -3.89
CA VAL A 122 2.97 27.75 -3.35
C VAL A 122 2.26 29.10 -3.35
N TYR A 123 0.94 29.08 -3.30
CA TYR A 123 0.14 30.29 -3.23
C TYR A 123 -0.10 30.70 -1.77
N THR A 124 0.41 31.87 -1.40
CA THR A 124 0.13 32.56 -0.12
C THR A 124 -0.41 33.99 -0.33
N GLY A 125 -0.77 34.34 -1.57
CA GLY A 125 -1.02 35.73 -1.97
C GLY A 125 0.25 36.57 -2.25
N SER A 126 1.44 35.95 -2.23
CA SER A 126 2.72 36.58 -2.58
C SER A 126 3.41 35.85 -3.75
N THR A 127 4.15 36.61 -4.58
CA THR A 127 4.69 36.13 -5.85
C THR A 127 5.86 35.14 -5.72
N ASN A 128 6.42 34.86 -4.54
CA ASN A 128 7.58 33.95 -4.39
C ASN A 128 7.57 33.13 -3.09
N ALA A 129 6.40 32.65 -2.65
CA ALA A 129 6.34 31.82 -1.46
C ALA A 129 6.68 30.36 -1.79
N THR A 130 7.54 29.76 -0.96
CA THR A 130 7.88 28.34 -1.05
C THR A 130 7.47 27.60 0.23
N ALA A 131 6.98 26.38 0.11
CA ALA A 131 6.66 25.51 1.25
C ALA A 131 7.02 24.05 0.95
N THR A 132 6.86 23.19 1.96
CA THR A 132 6.89 21.74 1.74
C THR A 132 5.57 21.30 1.10
N LEU A 133 5.68 20.66 -0.04
CA LEU A 133 4.57 19.97 -0.69
C LEU A 133 4.56 18.52 -0.21
N TYR A 134 3.49 18.13 0.47
CA TYR A 134 3.30 16.77 0.98
C TYR A 134 2.78 15.85 -0.15
N PRO A 135 2.93 14.52 0.01
CA PRO A 135 2.48 13.55 -1.00
C PRO A 135 1.02 13.73 -1.40
N MET A 136 0.67 13.18 -2.58
CA MET A 136 -0.69 13.25 -3.14
C MET A 136 -1.74 12.44 -2.37
N TYR A 137 -1.41 11.88 -1.21
CA TYR A 137 -2.33 11.09 -0.43
C TYR A 137 -2.17 11.33 1.06
N VAL A 138 -3.27 11.14 1.79
CA VAL A 138 -3.35 11.36 3.23
C VAL A 138 -4.23 10.32 3.92
N MET A 139 -3.97 10.08 5.19
CA MET A 139 -4.87 9.42 6.12
C MET A 139 -5.53 10.47 7.01
N ASN A 140 -6.86 10.42 7.13
CA ASN A 140 -7.62 11.31 8.01
C ASN A 140 -7.71 10.76 9.45
N THR A 141 -8.35 11.52 10.33
CA THR A 141 -8.61 11.16 11.73
C THR A 141 -9.43 9.88 11.94
N ASN A 142 -10.23 9.49 10.94
CA ASN A 142 -11.04 8.27 10.94
C ASN A 142 -10.37 7.07 10.25
N TYR A 143 -9.05 7.14 9.98
CA TYR A 143 -8.29 6.12 9.26
C TYR A 143 -8.73 5.88 7.80
N GLY A 144 -9.48 6.81 7.21
CA GLY A 144 -9.75 6.86 5.79
C GLY A 144 -8.53 7.38 5.04
N VAL A 145 -8.17 6.69 3.95
CA VAL A 145 -7.07 7.04 3.06
C VAL A 145 -7.61 7.67 1.78
N TYR A 146 -7.06 8.82 1.42
CA TYR A 146 -7.54 9.66 0.33
C TYR A 146 -6.41 10.03 -0.61
N LYS A 147 -6.70 10.08 -1.91
CA LYS A 147 -5.84 10.61 -2.96
C LYS A 147 -6.32 11.99 -3.39
N CYS A 148 -5.42 12.96 -3.48
CA CYS A 148 -5.68 14.30 -3.97
C CYS A 148 -5.72 14.27 -5.51
N LEU A 149 -6.89 14.52 -6.09
CA LEU A 149 -7.04 14.66 -7.54
C LEU A 149 -6.81 16.11 -7.98
N PHE A 150 -7.16 17.08 -7.12
CA PHE A 150 -6.93 18.50 -7.37
C PHE A 150 -6.66 19.21 -6.06
N ASN A 151 -5.65 20.07 -6.04
CA ASN A 151 -5.15 20.76 -4.85
C ASN A 151 -5.44 22.26 -4.88
N ASP A 152 -6.52 22.65 -5.57
CA ASP A 152 -6.94 24.04 -5.74
C ASP A 152 -5.81 24.94 -6.30
N LYS A 153 -4.97 24.38 -7.19
CA LYS A 153 -3.88 25.17 -7.75
C LYS A 153 -4.41 26.34 -8.58
N THR A 154 -3.80 27.50 -8.33
CA THR A 154 -4.07 28.75 -9.06
C THR A 154 -3.65 28.67 -10.52
N GLU A 155 -4.09 29.63 -11.34
CA GLU A 155 -3.68 29.76 -12.75
C GLU A 155 -2.16 29.82 -12.94
N GLY A 156 -1.44 30.35 -11.94
CA GLY A 156 0.03 30.35 -11.90
C GLY A 156 0.66 28.99 -11.60
N GLY A 157 -0.13 27.91 -11.53
CA GLY A 157 0.32 26.55 -11.25
C GLY A 157 0.63 26.27 -9.78
N ARG A 158 0.29 27.19 -8.87
CA ARG A 158 0.67 27.11 -7.46
C ARG A 158 -0.45 26.54 -6.60
N PRO A 159 -0.21 25.49 -5.80
CA PRO A 159 -1.21 24.94 -4.89
C PRO A 159 -1.54 25.91 -3.76
N THR A 160 -2.78 25.85 -3.27
CA THR A 160 -3.25 26.59 -2.10
C THR A 160 -3.22 25.66 -0.87
N PRO A 161 -3.28 26.17 0.37
CA PRO A 161 -3.27 25.29 1.54
C PRO A 161 -4.64 24.60 1.73
N SER A 162 -4.65 23.29 1.96
CA SER A 162 -5.87 22.58 2.36
C SER A 162 -6.26 22.97 3.77
N THR A 163 -7.51 23.33 3.98
CA THR A 163 -8.05 23.74 5.28
C THR A 163 -9.15 22.83 5.81
N ILE A 164 -9.70 21.96 4.95
CA ILE A 164 -10.80 21.05 5.27
C ILE A 164 -10.34 19.59 5.14
N GLU A 165 -10.53 18.81 6.21
CA GLU A 165 -10.17 17.39 6.22
C GLU A 165 -11.14 16.58 5.33
N PRO A 166 -10.65 15.71 4.43
CA PRO A 166 -11.53 14.85 3.65
C PRO A 166 -12.18 13.77 4.53
N THR A 167 -13.51 13.63 4.40
CA THR A 167 -14.30 12.68 5.20
C THR A 167 -15.33 11.89 4.39
N ALA A 168 -15.56 12.23 3.12
CA ALA A 168 -16.47 11.50 2.26
C ALA A 168 -15.97 10.07 2.00
N THR A 169 -16.87 9.11 1.82
CA THR A 169 -16.52 7.70 1.52
C THR A 169 -17.09 7.25 0.19
N THR A 170 -17.26 8.19 -0.75
CA THR A 170 -17.86 7.92 -2.05
C THR A 170 -17.00 6.94 -2.85
N THR A 171 -17.59 5.80 -3.25
CA THR A 171 -16.90 4.72 -3.97
C THR A 171 -17.14 4.74 -5.48
N THR A 172 -17.75 5.79 -6.02
CA THR A 172 -18.02 5.94 -7.46
C THR A 172 -16.74 6.20 -8.25
N ALA A 173 -16.79 5.92 -9.55
CA ALA A 173 -15.67 6.09 -10.48
C ALA A 173 -15.11 7.53 -10.52
N GLY A 174 -15.99 8.50 -10.78
CA GLY A 174 -15.58 9.88 -11.03
C GLY A 174 -15.05 10.60 -9.79
N ALA A 175 -14.40 11.73 -10.04
CA ALA A 175 -13.97 12.66 -9.02
C ALA A 175 -15.16 13.10 -8.14
N PRO A 176 -14.98 13.09 -6.81
CA PRO A 176 -15.95 13.70 -5.89
C PRO A 176 -16.05 15.21 -6.11
N ALA A 177 -17.11 15.82 -5.55
CA ALA A 177 -17.21 17.27 -5.52
C ALA A 177 -16.04 17.88 -4.72
N ALA A 178 -15.56 19.04 -5.16
CA ALA A 178 -14.57 19.81 -4.42
C ALA A 178 -15.09 20.17 -3.02
N LEU A 179 -14.20 20.11 -2.03
CA LEU A 179 -14.45 20.65 -0.71
C LEU A 179 -14.48 22.19 -0.79
N ALA A 180 -14.94 22.86 0.28
CA ALA A 180 -15.07 24.32 0.27
C ALA A 180 -13.72 25.07 0.21
N ASP A 181 -12.59 24.38 0.39
CA ASP A 181 -11.23 24.88 0.15
C ASP A 181 -10.72 24.58 -1.26
N GLY A 182 -11.58 24.11 -2.17
CA GLY A 182 -11.26 23.81 -3.57
C GLY A 182 -10.60 22.45 -3.81
N TYR A 183 -10.16 21.76 -2.76
CA TYR A 183 -9.51 20.46 -2.91
C TYR A 183 -10.50 19.38 -3.35
N VAL A 184 -10.06 18.51 -4.25
CA VAL A 184 -10.79 17.30 -4.65
C VAL A 184 -10.04 16.08 -4.12
N TRP A 185 -10.65 15.39 -3.16
CA TRP A 185 -10.10 14.19 -2.55
C TRP A 185 -10.93 12.98 -2.94
N LYS A 186 -10.30 11.99 -3.58
CA LYS A 186 -10.90 10.69 -3.84
C LYS A 186 -10.62 9.74 -2.69
N TYR A 187 -11.67 9.14 -2.16
CA TYR A 187 -11.59 8.09 -1.16
C TYR A 187 -11.04 6.81 -1.79
N MET A 188 -10.04 6.21 -1.15
CA MET A 188 -9.39 4.98 -1.62
C MET A 188 -9.88 3.78 -0.79
N TYR A 189 -9.74 3.86 0.53
CA TYR A 189 -10.14 2.82 1.47
C TYR A 189 -10.12 3.35 2.92
N THR A 190 -10.69 2.59 3.86
CA THR A 190 -10.55 2.85 5.30
C THR A 190 -9.80 1.69 5.95
N ILE A 191 -8.80 2.01 6.77
CA ILE A 191 -8.07 1.02 7.56
C ILE A 191 -8.95 0.62 8.75
N SER A 192 -9.25 -0.67 8.89
CA SER A 192 -10.06 -1.15 10.01
C SER A 192 -9.32 -1.03 11.34
N ALA A 193 -10.04 -0.96 12.46
CA ALA A 193 -9.41 -0.91 13.79
C ALA A 193 -8.47 -2.10 14.07
N ALA A 194 -8.80 -3.28 13.54
CA ALA A 194 -7.97 -4.48 13.68
C ALA A 194 -6.65 -4.35 12.90
N GLU A 195 -6.70 -3.81 11.68
CA GLU A 195 -5.51 -3.54 10.88
C GLU A 195 -4.69 -2.40 11.45
N ALA A 196 -5.32 -1.36 11.99
CA ALA A 196 -4.64 -0.27 12.65
C ALA A 196 -3.79 -0.78 13.83
N LEU A 197 -4.34 -1.68 14.65
CA LEU A 197 -3.60 -2.29 15.75
C LEU A 197 -2.40 -3.13 15.28
N LYS A 198 -2.54 -3.84 14.14
CA LYS A 198 -1.49 -4.71 13.61
C LYS A 198 -0.41 -3.96 12.83
N PHE A 199 -0.80 -3.08 11.91
CA PHE A 199 0.09 -2.61 10.85
C PHE A 199 0.39 -1.11 10.88
N VAL A 200 -0.40 -0.30 11.58
CA VAL A 200 -0.09 1.14 11.68
C VAL A 200 1.11 1.34 12.59
N THR A 201 2.07 2.12 12.11
CA THR A 201 3.26 2.58 12.83
C THR A 201 3.39 4.10 12.71
N THR A 202 4.47 4.68 13.22
CA THR A 202 4.78 6.11 12.99
C THR A 202 5.12 6.39 11.53
N GLY A 203 5.70 5.43 10.80
CA GLY A 203 6.17 5.61 9.42
C GLY A 203 5.30 4.96 8.35
N TYR A 204 4.43 4.01 8.71
CA TYR A 204 3.70 3.17 7.73
C TYR A 204 2.23 2.94 8.09
N ILE A 205 1.40 2.79 7.06
CA ILE A 205 -0.02 2.38 7.14
C ILE A 205 -0.30 1.25 6.15
N PRO A 206 -1.22 0.31 6.44
CA PRO A 206 -1.52 -0.81 5.57
C PRO A 206 -2.30 -0.38 4.32
N VAL A 207 -2.12 -1.16 3.26
CA VAL A 207 -2.95 -1.19 2.05
C VAL A 207 -3.14 -2.65 1.65
N LYS A 208 -4.36 -3.05 1.30
CA LYS A 208 -4.61 -4.43 0.86
C LYS A 208 -4.29 -4.57 -0.61
N GLN A 209 -3.66 -5.68 -0.98
CA GLN A 209 -3.66 -6.15 -2.37
C GLN A 209 -4.88 -7.05 -2.57
N ILE A 210 -5.98 -6.48 -3.08
CA ILE A 210 -7.22 -7.24 -3.32
C ILE A 210 -7.20 -7.84 -4.73
N ARG A 211 -6.99 -7.00 -5.74
CA ARG A 211 -6.74 -7.41 -7.12
C ARG A 211 -5.46 -8.23 -7.22
N ASP A 212 -5.46 -9.28 -8.04
CA ASP A 212 -4.23 -10.03 -8.33
C ASP A 212 -3.22 -9.12 -9.06
N ALA A 213 -1.99 -9.01 -8.54
CA ALA A 213 -0.97 -8.07 -9.00
C ALA A 213 -0.59 -8.18 -10.50
N ASN A 214 -0.87 -9.33 -11.13
CA ASN A 214 -0.59 -9.57 -12.55
C ASN A 214 -1.86 -9.66 -13.43
N ALA A 215 -3.02 -9.33 -12.87
CA ALA A 215 -4.25 -9.33 -13.63
C ALA A 215 -4.43 -8.03 -14.40
N TYR A 216 -3.90 -8.00 -15.62
CA TYR A 216 -4.14 -6.92 -16.57
C TYR A 216 -5.48 -7.12 -17.27
N GLY A 217 -6.40 -6.16 -17.12
CA GLY A 217 -7.47 -5.98 -18.09
C GLY A 217 -8.63 -5.10 -17.60
N GLU A 218 -9.31 -4.53 -18.58
CA GLU A 218 -10.33 -3.50 -18.42
C GLU A 218 -11.69 -4.14 -18.12
N GLY A 219 -12.09 -4.22 -16.85
CA GLY A 219 -13.44 -4.65 -16.51
C GLY A 219 -13.68 -4.93 -15.02
N ALA A 220 -14.92 -4.72 -14.58
CA ALA A 220 -15.39 -4.97 -13.21
C ALA A 220 -15.26 -6.45 -12.75
N SER A 221 -15.00 -7.38 -13.67
CA SER A 221 -14.77 -8.81 -13.40
C SER A 221 -13.33 -9.26 -13.64
N THR A 222 -12.47 -8.37 -14.17
CA THR A 222 -11.07 -8.70 -14.49
C THR A 222 -10.24 -8.79 -13.21
N GLY A 223 -9.29 -9.73 -13.15
CA GLY A 223 -8.45 -9.94 -11.97
C GLY A 223 -9.11 -10.56 -10.76
N GLY A 224 -10.16 -11.35 -10.97
CA GLY A 224 -10.80 -12.14 -9.91
C GLY A 224 -11.78 -11.35 -9.04
N MET A 225 -12.03 -10.08 -9.37
CA MET A 225 -12.81 -9.12 -8.56
C MET A 225 -14.32 -9.09 -8.85
N ALA A 226 -14.87 -10.16 -9.42
CA ALA A 226 -16.30 -10.28 -9.63
C ALA A 226 -17.07 -10.00 -8.32
N ALA A 227 -18.19 -9.28 -8.40
CA ALA A 227 -19.02 -8.99 -7.23
C ALA A 227 -19.43 -10.29 -6.52
N SER A 228 -19.20 -10.36 -5.20
CA SER A 228 -19.38 -11.57 -4.38
C SER A 228 -18.49 -12.76 -4.81
N GLY A 229 -17.41 -12.50 -5.53
CA GLY A 229 -16.38 -13.47 -5.89
C GLY A 229 -15.42 -13.76 -4.74
N ALA A 230 -14.50 -14.71 -4.93
CA ALA A 230 -13.57 -15.17 -3.89
C ALA A 230 -12.61 -14.08 -3.36
N LYS A 231 -12.45 -12.97 -4.09
CA LYS A 231 -11.62 -11.81 -3.72
C LYS A 231 -12.43 -10.62 -3.22
N ASP A 232 -13.77 -10.69 -3.26
CA ASP A 232 -14.63 -9.67 -2.71
C ASP A 232 -14.69 -9.83 -1.19
N ASP A 233 -13.90 -9.04 -0.48
CA ASP A 233 -13.84 -9.04 0.99
C ASP A 233 -14.93 -8.15 1.62
N GLY A 234 -15.85 -7.59 0.81
CA GLY A 234 -16.93 -6.72 1.24
C GLY A 234 -16.49 -5.32 1.68
N SER A 235 -15.23 -4.95 1.48
CA SER A 235 -14.73 -3.62 1.82
C SER A 235 -15.16 -2.54 0.82
N ASP A 236 -15.00 -1.27 1.19
CA ASP A 236 -15.15 -0.19 0.22
C ASP A 236 -14.02 -0.21 -0.83
N GLN A 237 -12.84 -0.70 -0.46
CA GLN A 237 -11.68 -0.77 -1.35
C GLN A 237 -11.98 -1.59 -2.60
N VAL A 238 -12.54 -2.79 -2.44
CA VAL A 238 -12.95 -3.64 -3.59
C VAL A 238 -14.01 -2.94 -4.46
N THR A 239 -14.88 -2.13 -3.86
CA THR A 239 -15.90 -1.36 -4.60
C THR A 239 -15.27 -0.22 -5.40
N VAL A 240 -14.31 0.50 -4.82
CA VAL A 240 -13.53 1.54 -5.51
C VAL A 240 -12.74 0.93 -6.66
N GLU A 241 -12.00 -0.16 -6.42
CA GLU A 241 -11.21 -0.87 -7.44
C GLU A 241 -12.05 -1.37 -8.61
N ARG A 242 -13.30 -1.77 -8.36
CA ARG A 242 -14.24 -2.25 -9.38
C ARG A 242 -14.83 -1.12 -10.22
N ASN A 243 -15.05 0.04 -9.60
CA ASN A 243 -15.65 1.20 -10.24
C ASN A 243 -14.64 2.07 -10.98
N ALA A 244 -13.33 1.85 -10.79
CA ALA A 244 -12.28 2.62 -11.47
C ALA A 244 -12.46 2.61 -12.99
N LEU A 245 -12.18 3.76 -13.63
CA LEU A 245 -12.28 3.96 -15.06
C LEU A 245 -10.91 4.35 -15.63
N ASN A 246 -10.38 3.48 -16.48
CA ASN A 246 -9.11 3.69 -17.17
C ASN A 246 -9.08 4.99 -17.96
N GLY A 247 -8.04 5.81 -17.77
CA GLY A 247 -7.83 7.04 -18.53
C GLY A 247 -8.99 8.03 -18.43
N ALA A 248 -9.70 8.11 -17.30
CA ALA A 248 -10.82 9.03 -17.13
C ALA A 248 -10.35 10.50 -17.09
N LEU A 249 -11.15 11.41 -17.67
CA LEU A 249 -10.91 12.86 -17.61
C LEU A 249 -11.73 13.47 -16.47
N ASP A 250 -11.23 13.32 -15.26
CA ASP A 250 -11.88 13.80 -14.03
C ASP A 250 -11.54 15.25 -13.68
N ILE A 251 -10.28 15.64 -13.91
CA ILE A 251 -9.72 16.92 -13.47
C ILE A 251 -9.24 17.71 -14.67
N PHE A 252 -9.49 19.02 -14.62
CA PHE A 252 -9.06 19.98 -15.63
C PHE A 252 -8.35 21.13 -14.95
N VAL A 253 -7.16 21.45 -15.43
CA VAL A 253 -6.32 22.53 -14.91
C VAL A 253 -6.44 23.74 -15.82
N ILE A 254 -6.79 24.90 -15.26
CA ILE A 254 -6.83 26.16 -16.00
C ILE A 254 -5.55 26.93 -15.66
N SER A 255 -4.70 27.16 -16.66
CA SER A 255 -3.46 27.95 -16.51
C SER A 255 -3.58 29.36 -17.09
N ASN A 256 -4.66 29.63 -17.84
CA ASN A 256 -5.07 30.94 -18.30
C ASN A 256 -6.59 30.90 -18.51
N ASP A 257 -7.33 31.82 -17.90
CA ASP A 257 -8.79 31.90 -18.00
C ASP A 257 -9.28 32.55 -19.31
N GLY A 258 -8.37 33.20 -20.04
CA GLY A 258 -8.65 33.94 -21.26
C GLY A 258 -9.57 35.14 -21.02
N ALA A 259 -10.11 35.70 -22.10
CA ALA A 259 -10.99 36.86 -21.98
C ALA A 259 -12.00 36.95 -23.13
N ASN A 260 -13.06 37.72 -22.91
CA ASN A 260 -14.12 38.04 -23.88
C ASN A 260 -14.94 36.84 -24.37
N TYR A 261 -15.04 35.78 -23.56
CA TYR A 261 -15.96 34.67 -23.78
C TYR A 261 -17.38 35.04 -23.34
N HIS A 262 -18.38 34.50 -24.02
CA HIS A 262 -19.78 34.71 -23.67
C HIS A 262 -20.35 33.53 -22.87
N PHE A 263 -20.95 33.86 -21.73
CA PHE A 263 -21.64 32.91 -20.85
C PHE A 263 -23.04 33.41 -20.52
N GLU A 264 -24.00 32.49 -20.42
CA GLU A 264 -25.33 32.78 -19.90
C GLU A 264 -25.76 31.70 -18.92
N ASN A 265 -26.45 32.09 -17.85
CA ASN A 265 -26.92 31.16 -16.84
C ASN A 265 -28.44 31.27 -16.68
N ASN A 266 -29.07 30.14 -16.39
CA ASN A 266 -30.51 30.05 -16.11
C ASN A 266 -31.41 30.58 -17.25
N ILE A 267 -30.99 30.39 -18.50
CA ILE A 267 -31.76 30.79 -19.69
C ILE A 267 -32.88 29.78 -19.92
N ALA A 268 -34.10 30.25 -20.06
CA ALA A 268 -35.25 29.38 -20.34
C ALA A 268 -35.18 28.80 -21.76
N ILE A 269 -35.37 27.48 -21.86
CA ILE A 269 -35.28 26.69 -23.10
C ILE A 269 -36.52 25.84 -23.32
N TYR A 270 -36.85 25.59 -24.59
CA TYR A 270 -37.86 24.60 -25.00
C TYR A 270 -37.57 24.07 -26.41
N ASN A 271 -38.24 22.99 -26.80
CA ASN A 271 -38.19 22.43 -28.16
C ASN A 271 -39.55 21.85 -28.62
N SER A 272 -40.65 22.35 -28.05
CA SER A 272 -42.01 21.92 -28.44
C SER A 272 -42.28 22.22 -29.92
N GLY A 273 -42.78 21.22 -30.66
CA GLY A 273 -42.96 21.28 -32.12
C GLY A 273 -42.16 20.25 -32.93
N SER A 274 -41.42 19.33 -32.29
CA SER A 274 -40.73 18.19 -32.91
C SER A 274 -39.59 18.54 -33.87
N THR A 275 -38.69 19.43 -33.44
CA THR A 275 -37.33 19.43 -33.99
C THR A 275 -36.43 18.67 -33.02
N THR A 276 -36.07 17.44 -33.36
CA THR A 276 -35.10 16.65 -32.57
C THR A 276 -33.69 17.27 -32.62
N THR A 277 -33.50 18.32 -33.42
CA THR A 277 -32.22 18.97 -33.71
C THR A 277 -32.09 20.37 -33.12
N SER A 278 -33.16 20.97 -32.57
CA SER A 278 -33.12 22.38 -32.18
C SER A 278 -33.58 22.65 -30.74
N LEU A 279 -32.94 23.62 -30.10
CA LEU A 279 -33.33 24.22 -28.83
C LEU A 279 -33.67 25.69 -29.05
N ILE A 280 -34.72 26.20 -28.40
CA ILE A 280 -35.12 27.61 -28.52
C ILE A 280 -34.89 28.32 -27.19
N LEU A 281 -34.12 29.40 -27.21
CA LEU A 281 -33.94 30.32 -26.08
C LEU A 281 -35.03 31.40 -26.11
N THR A 282 -35.73 31.63 -24.99
CA THR A 282 -36.79 32.64 -24.90
C THR A 282 -36.31 34.05 -24.58
N SER A 283 -35.13 34.18 -23.97
CA SER A 283 -34.52 35.46 -23.60
C SER A 283 -32.99 35.41 -23.83
N PRO A 284 -32.53 35.24 -25.09
CA PRO A 284 -31.10 35.16 -25.38
C PRO A 284 -30.39 36.50 -25.13
N GLY A 285 -29.17 36.46 -24.58
CA GLY A 285 -28.31 37.63 -24.43
C GLY A 285 -27.70 38.12 -25.74
N LEU A 286 -27.59 37.27 -26.76
CA LEU A 286 -27.10 37.63 -28.11
C LEU A 286 -28.25 37.59 -29.13
N THR A 287 -28.39 38.67 -29.89
CA THR A 287 -29.57 38.94 -30.75
C THR A 287 -29.22 39.06 -32.24
N ALA A 288 -28.27 38.25 -32.71
CA ALA A 288 -27.91 38.16 -34.12
C ALA A 288 -27.59 36.70 -34.50
N ASN A 289 -27.69 36.38 -35.80
CA ASN A 289 -27.35 35.06 -36.31
C ASN A 289 -25.89 34.69 -36.01
N ASP A 290 -25.66 33.39 -35.89
CA ASP A 290 -24.35 32.75 -35.74
C ASP A 290 -23.59 33.08 -34.45
N ARG A 291 -24.20 33.82 -33.52
CA ARG A 291 -23.54 34.30 -32.31
C ARG A 291 -23.39 33.26 -31.21
N TYR A 292 -24.16 32.18 -31.27
CA TYR A 292 -23.99 31.03 -30.38
C TYR A 292 -23.27 29.86 -31.06
N ASN A 293 -22.81 30.00 -32.30
CA ASN A 293 -22.11 28.91 -32.98
C ASN A 293 -20.83 28.55 -32.20
N ASN A 294 -20.56 27.25 -32.07
CA ASN A 294 -19.54 26.70 -31.18
C ASN A 294 -19.73 27.04 -29.69
N ALA A 295 -20.93 27.37 -29.23
CA ALA A 295 -21.26 27.35 -27.80
C ALA A 295 -21.72 25.94 -27.38
N SER A 296 -21.68 25.67 -26.07
CA SER A 296 -22.33 24.52 -25.44
C SER A 296 -23.58 24.96 -24.68
N VAL A 297 -24.65 24.17 -24.80
CA VAL A 297 -25.86 24.25 -23.99
C VAL A 297 -25.87 23.13 -22.97
N TYR A 298 -25.85 23.47 -21.68
CA TYR A 298 -25.94 22.55 -20.56
C TYR A 298 -27.31 22.63 -19.89
N PHE A 299 -28.00 21.50 -19.76
CA PHE A 299 -29.30 21.43 -19.09
C PHE A 299 -29.54 20.06 -18.45
N THR A 300 -30.40 20.02 -17.43
CA THR A 300 -30.79 18.78 -16.76
C THR A 300 -32.25 18.46 -17.06
N PHE A 301 -32.51 17.27 -17.62
CA PHE A 301 -33.86 16.82 -17.93
C PHE A 301 -34.08 15.41 -17.35
N SER A 302 -35.18 15.24 -16.60
CA SER A 302 -35.52 13.98 -15.93
C SER A 302 -34.36 13.38 -15.11
N GLY A 303 -33.61 14.25 -14.40
CA GLY A 303 -32.49 13.84 -13.55
C GLY A 303 -31.18 13.53 -14.28
N THR A 304 -31.13 13.64 -15.62
CA THR A 304 -29.90 13.47 -16.41
C THR A 304 -29.43 14.81 -16.95
N SER A 305 -28.15 15.12 -16.79
CA SER A 305 -27.54 16.31 -17.37
C SER A 305 -27.03 16.05 -18.79
N TYR A 306 -27.19 17.04 -19.66
CA TYR A 306 -26.83 16.97 -21.06
C TYR A 306 -25.99 18.19 -21.44
N VAL A 307 -24.95 17.97 -22.24
CA VAL A 307 -24.22 19.03 -22.95
C VAL A 307 -24.48 18.87 -24.43
N ARG A 308 -24.69 19.98 -25.13
CA ARG A 308 -24.96 20.03 -26.57
C ARG A 308 -24.19 21.15 -27.24
N LYS A 309 -23.40 20.82 -28.27
CA LYS A 309 -22.71 21.82 -29.09
C LYS A 309 -23.71 22.48 -30.03
N VAL A 310 -23.69 23.80 -30.10
CA VAL A 310 -24.44 24.59 -31.08
C VAL A 310 -23.66 24.63 -32.39
N THR A 311 -24.25 24.09 -33.45
CA THR A 311 -23.65 24.12 -34.81
C THR A 311 -24.12 25.31 -35.63
N ASP A 312 -25.30 25.85 -35.30
CA ASP A 312 -25.91 27.00 -35.99
C ASP A 312 -26.88 27.72 -35.03
N SER A 313 -27.06 29.03 -35.20
CA SER A 313 -27.94 29.85 -34.37
C SER A 313 -28.62 30.96 -35.18
N VAL A 314 -29.96 30.99 -35.14
CA VAL A 314 -30.78 31.90 -35.95
C VAL A 314 -31.65 32.77 -35.04
N TRP A 315 -31.51 34.09 -35.19
CA TRP A 315 -32.25 35.09 -34.45
C TRP A 315 -33.62 35.37 -35.11
N ASP A 316 -34.67 35.27 -34.32
CA ASP A 316 -36.01 35.70 -34.68
C ASP A 316 -36.35 37.02 -33.96
N SER A 317 -36.13 38.14 -34.65
CA SER A 317 -36.45 39.47 -34.14
C SER A 317 -37.94 39.71 -33.91
N GLY A 318 -38.82 38.92 -34.54
CA GLY A 318 -40.27 39.06 -34.41
C GLY A 318 -40.80 38.50 -33.08
N ASN A 319 -40.15 37.47 -32.55
CA ASN A 319 -40.53 36.84 -31.28
C ASN A 319 -39.49 37.02 -30.15
N SER A 320 -38.38 37.71 -30.43
CA SER A 320 -37.23 37.88 -29.53
C SER A 320 -36.65 36.54 -29.05
N ARG A 321 -36.48 35.59 -29.97
CA ARG A 321 -36.05 34.21 -29.68
C ARG A 321 -34.81 33.82 -30.48
N MET A 322 -34.00 32.94 -29.92
CA MET A 322 -32.87 32.33 -30.61
C MET A 322 -33.16 30.85 -30.83
N THR A 323 -33.07 30.39 -32.08
CA THR A 323 -33.14 28.94 -32.41
C THR A 323 -31.73 28.42 -32.57
N LEU A 324 -31.35 27.42 -31.77
CA LEU A 324 -30.04 26.77 -31.78
C LEU A 324 -30.16 25.40 -32.43
N THR A 325 -29.42 25.15 -33.50
CA THR A 325 -29.22 23.79 -34.02
C THR A 325 -28.11 23.12 -33.21
N VAL A 326 -28.36 21.92 -32.69
CA VAL A 326 -27.46 21.26 -31.74
C VAL A 326 -27.00 19.87 -32.15
N THR A 327 -25.79 19.51 -31.73
CA THR A 327 -25.21 18.16 -31.84
C THR A 327 -24.60 17.70 -30.50
N PRO A 328 -24.73 16.42 -30.10
CA PRO A 328 -25.61 15.40 -30.66
C PRO A 328 -27.08 15.84 -30.68
N THR A 329 -27.94 15.19 -31.47
CA THR A 329 -29.36 15.59 -31.50
C THR A 329 -30.03 15.34 -30.13
N LEU A 330 -31.18 15.97 -29.89
CA LEU A 330 -31.97 15.81 -28.67
C LEU A 330 -32.66 14.44 -28.60
N GLY A 331 -32.70 13.68 -29.70
CA GLY A 331 -33.36 12.38 -29.75
C GLY A 331 -34.84 12.49 -29.35
N SER A 332 -35.24 11.76 -28.30
CA SER A 332 -36.60 11.75 -27.75
C SER A 332 -36.86 12.83 -26.68
N ILE A 333 -35.88 13.67 -26.35
CA ILE A 333 -36.03 14.70 -25.31
C ILE A 333 -37.05 15.75 -25.79
N THR A 334 -38.14 15.90 -25.03
CA THR A 334 -39.16 16.94 -25.24
C THR A 334 -39.24 17.85 -24.03
N LEU A 335 -38.89 19.11 -24.24
CA LEU A 335 -38.77 20.17 -23.25
C LEU A 335 -39.98 21.11 -23.35
N THR A 336 -40.55 21.41 -22.20
CA THR A 336 -41.58 22.44 -22.04
C THR A 336 -40.96 23.70 -21.43
N GLY A 337 -41.54 24.87 -21.70
CA GLY A 337 -40.91 26.20 -21.47
C GLY A 337 -40.60 26.62 -20.03
N SER A 338 -40.53 25.69 -19.08
CA SER A 338 -40.06 25.92 -17.72
C SER A 338 -38.64 25.42 -17.44
N LEU A 339 -38.00 24.73 -18.39
CA LEU A 339 -36.63 24.25 -18.20
C LEU A 339 -35.62 25.38 -18.44
N THR A 340 -34.59 25.45 -17.59
CA THR A 340 -33.46 26.37 -17.76
C THR A 340 -32.19 25.65 -18.21
N ALA A 341 -31.31 26.39 -18.87
CA ALA A 341 -30.01 25.94 -19.33
C ALA A 341 -28.93 26.99 -19.08
N ASN A 342 -27.68 26.53 -19.08
CA ASN A 342 -26.51 27.39 -19.09
C ASN A 342 -25.83 27.30 -20.46
N ILE A 343 -25.33 28.43 -20.94
CA ILE A 343 -24.60 28.57 -22.18
C ILE A 343 -23.15 28.95 -21.84
N ALA A 344 -22.19 28.30 -22.48
CA ALA A 344 -20.78 28.63 -22.37
C ALA A 344 -20.06 28.39 -23.70
N PRO A 345 -18.80 28.82 -23.86
CA PRO A 345 -17.96 28.34 -24.96
C PRO A 345 -17.91 26.81 -24.99
N HIS A 346 -17.80 26.22 -26.18
CA HIS A 346 -17.68 24.77 -26.32
C HIS A 346 -16.28 24.31 -25.99
N ALA A 347 -16.17 23.34 -25.07
CA ALA A 347 -14.91 22.66 -24.80
C ALA A 347 -14.79 21.42 -25.69
N ARG A 348 -13.96 21.51 -26.74
CA ARG A 348 -13.64 20.38 -27.62
C ARG A 348 -12.48 19.59 -27.04
N ILE A 349 -12.69 18.31 -26.74
CA ILE A 349 -11.60 17.39 -26.41
C ILE A 349 -11.10 16.72 -27.69
N ASP A 350 -9.81 16.85 -27.96
CA ASP A 350 -9.10 16.10 -29.00
C ASP A 350 -8.24 15.04 -28.30
N GLY A 351 -8.57 13.76 -28.49
CA GLY A 351 -7.94 12.61 -27.82
C GLY A 351 -8.38 11.27 -28.41
N ASP A 352 -7.86 10.18 -27.84
CA ASP A 352 -8.08 8.80 -28.31
C ASP A 352 -9.15 8.01 -27.53
N GLY A 353 -9.58 8.53 -26.38
CA GLY A 353 -10.68 7.97 -25.60
C GLY A 353 -12.07 8.35 -26.13
N HIS A 354 -13.11 7.98 -25.37
CA HIS A 354 -14.50 8.27 -25.74
C HIS A 354 -15.40 8.60 -24.55
N GLY A 355 -16.64 9.00 -24.83
CA GLY A 355 -17.70 9.14 -23.83
C GLY A 355 -17.57 10.31 -22.85
N HIS A 356 -16.70 11.28 -23.12
CA HIS A 356 -16.60 12.50 -22.30
C HIS A 356 -17.81 13.42 -22.56
N SER A 357 -18.18 14.21 -21.55
CA SER A 357 -19.18 15.27 -21.67
C SER A 357 -18.89 16.31 -20.59
N ILE A 358 -18.54 17.54 -21.00
CA ILE A 358 -18.08 18.60 -20.11
C ILE A 358 -18.69 19.95 -20.47
N GLN A 359 -18.82 20.84 -19.48
CA GLN A 359 -19.33 22.19 -19.64
C GLN A 359 -18.40 23.18 -18.95
N LEU A 360 -17.98 24.23 -19.65
CA LEU A 360 -17.21 25.32 -19.04
C LEU A 360 -18.12 26.19 -18.16
N THR A 361 -17.56 26.72 -17.07
CA THR A 361 -18.22 27.69 -16.20
C THR A 361 -17.52 29.05 -16.28
N ALA A 362 -18.26 30.13 -16.05
CA ALA A 362 -17.72 31.48 -16.04
C ALA A 362 -16.87 31.72 -14.78
N ASN A 363 -15.80 32.49 -14.91
CA ASN A 363 -15.02 32.98 -13.78
C ASN A 363 -15.84 34.02 -13.00
N ALA A 364 -15.98 33.80 -11.69
CA ALA A 364 -16.77 34.68 -10.81
C ALA A 364 -16.08 36.00 -10.50
N THR A 365 -14.74 36.07 -10.62
CA THR A 365 -13.94 37.25 -10.32
C THR A 365 -13.41 37.95 -11.58
N ALA A 366 -13.40 37.27 -12.73
CA ALA A 366 -13.08 37.83 -14.04
C ALA A 366 -14.25 37.61 -15.03
N ALA A 367 -15.03 38.66 -15.27
CA ALA A 367 -16.16 38.58 -16.19
C ALA A 367 -15.68 38.19 -17.60
N ASN A 368 -16.44 37.31 -18.26
CA ASN A 368 -16.17 36.84 -19.63
C ASN A 368 -14.89 35.99 -19.78
N SER A 369 -14.53 35.25 -18.74
CA SER A 369 -13.38 34.32 -18.71
C SER A 369 -13.78 32.94 -18.19
N VAL A 370 -12.98 31.91 -18.48
CA VAL A 370 -13.24 30.52 -18.06
C VAL A 370 -12.83 30.32 -16.61
N GLY A 371 -13.79 29.95 -15.74
CA GLY A 371 -13.55 29.78 -14.30
C GLY A 371 -13.50 28.33 -13.82
N GLY A 372 -13.92 27.37 -14.65
CA GLY A 372 -13.98 25.97 -14.25
C GLY A 372 -14.55 25.06 -15.31
N VAL A 373 -14.54 23.76 -15.01
CA VAL A 373 -15.11 22.70 -15.85
C VAL A 373 -16.06 21.86 -15.01
N THR A 374 -17.31 21.78 -15.42
CA THR A 374 -18.28 20.82 -14.90
C THR A 374 -18.18 19.54 -15.71
N VAL A 375 -17.80 18.44 -15.07
CA VAL A 375 -17.71 17.12 -15.70
C VAL A 375 -19.06 16.40 -15.55
N VAL A 376 -19.75 16.19 -16.67
CA VAL A 376 -21.02 15.46 -16.73
C VAL A 376 -20.78 13.97 -16.97
N ALA A 377 -19.78 13.66 -17.80
CA ALA A 377 -19.24 12.32 -17.98
C ALA A 377 -17.72 12.44 -18.18
N THR A 378 -16.98 11.66 -17.42
CA THR A 378 -15.50 11.66 -17.41
C THR A 378 -14.92 11.05 -18.68
N GLY A 379 -15.70 10.22 -19.37
CA GLY A 379 -15.20 9.34 -20.41
C GLY A 379 -14.23 8.29 -19.88
N ASN A 380 -13.62 7.54 -20.79
CA ASN A 380 -12.62 6.52 -20.49
C ASN A 380 -11.70 6.25 -21.69
N SER A 381 -10.66 5.46 -21.43
CA SER A 381 -9.65 4.99 -22.38
C SER A 381 -8.81 6.10 -23.04
N TYR A 382 -8.70 7.28 -22.44
CA TYR A 382 -7.77 8.29 -22.93
C TYR A 382 -6.35 7.90 -22.53
N THR A 383 -5.45 7.93 -23.50
CA THR A 383 -3.99 7.95 -23.29
C THR A 383 -3.38 9.28 -23.73
N ILE A 384 -4.12 10.01 -24.57
CA ILE A 384 -3.83 11.40 -24.95
C ILE A 384 -5.13 12.21 -24.93
N ALA A 385 -5.06 13.43 -24.43
CA ALA A 385 -6.16 14.38 -24.45
C ALA A 385 -5.65 15.82 -24.45
N SER A 386 -6.29 16.67 -25.24
CA SER A 386 -6.13 18.12 -25.20
C SER A 386 -7.48 18.79 -25.30
N LEU A 387 -7.61 20.02 -24.80
CA LEU A 387 -8.87 20.76 -24.81
C LEU A 387 -8.69 22.08 -25.55
N THR A 388 -9.57 22.33 -26.53
CA THR A 388 -9.68 23.63 -27.21
C THR A 388 -10.99 24.30 -26.82
N VAL A 389 -10.91 25.55 -26.37
CA VAL A 389 -12.09 26.38 -26.09
C VAL A 389 -12.54 27.06 -27.40
N GLU A 390 -13.74 26.74 -27.86
CA GLU A 390 -14.33 27.27 -29.08
C GLU A 390 -15.51 28.20 -28.78
N GLN A 391 -15.65 29.28 -29.54
CA GLN A 391 -16.84 30.12 -29.64
C GLN A 391 -16.74 30.98 -30.92
N GLN A 392 -17.85 31.42 -31.52
CA GLN A 392 -17.85 32.25 -32.73
C GLN A 392 -18.58 33.59 -32.51
N GLY A 393 -18.17 34.65 -33.23
CA GLY A 393 -18.88 35.95 -33.29
C GLY A 393 -18.13 37.10 -32.60
N THR A 394 -18.82 38.23 -32.36
CA THR A 394 -18.33 39.25 -31.40
C THR A 394 -18.44 38.66 -30.00
N ALA A 395 -17.38 38.77 -29.19
CA ALA A 395 -17.20 37.98 -27.94
C ALA A 395 -16.96 36.48 -28.17
N ALA A 396 -16.22 36.10 -29.23
CA ALA A 396 -15.73 34.73 -29.46
C ALA A 396 -14.64 34.27 -28.45
N GLY A 397 -14.24 35.15 -27.54
CA GLY A 397 -13.15 34.96 -26.59
C GLY A 397 -11.81 34.53 -27.19
N ALA A 398 -10.75 34.59 -26.39
CA ALA A 398 -9.46 34.02 -26.75
C ALA A 398 -8.60 33.81 -25.50
N GLY A 399 -7.58 32.96 -25.65
CA GLY A 399 -6.48 32.85 -24.69
C GLY A 399 -6.70 31.90 -23.52
N ALA A 400 -7.89 31.29 -23.37
CA ALA A 400 -8.08 30.28 -22.34
C ALA A 400 -7.21 29.05 -22.62
N VAL A 401 -6.52 28.56 -21.58
CA VAL A 401 -5.72 27.35 -21.61
C VAL A 401 -6.23 26.44 -20.51
N VAL A 402 -6.86 25.34 -20.94
CA VAL A 402 -7.40 24.31 -20.06
C VAL A 402 -6.76 22.97 -20.43
N THR A 403 -6.14 22.31 -19.47
CA THR A 403 -5.44 21.04 -19.66
C THR A 403 -6.19 19.93 -18.93
N PRO A 404 -6.72 18.91 -19.64
CA PRO A 404 -7.23 17.70 -19.01
C PRO A 404 -6.09 16.95 -18.32
N ILE A 405 -6.33 16.41 -17.13
CA ILE A 405 -5.43 15.47 -16.45
C ILE A 405 -5.96 14.06 -16.71
N ILE A 406 -5.12 13.22 -17.31
CA ILE A 406 -5.51 11.85 -17.70
C ILE A 406 -5.37 10.94 -16.49
N GLY A 407 -6.46 10.29 -16.06
CA GLY A 407 -6.40 9.30 -14.99
C GLY A 407 -5.45 8.12 -15.29
N PRO A 408 -4.94 7.42 -14.27
CA PRO A 408 -3.97 6.35 -14.45
C PRO A 408 -4.57 5.17 -15.23
N TYR A 409 -3.68 4.30 -15.70
CA TYR A 409 -4.08 3.02 -16.29
C TYR A 409 -4.97 2.23 -15.31
N GLY A 410 -6.11 1.71 -15.79
CA GLY A 410 -7.14 1.06 -14.95
C GLY A 410 -8.05 2.04 -14.17
N GLY A 411 -7.60 3.28 -13.96
CA GLY A 411 -8.35 4.35 -13.31
C GLY A 411 -7.97 4.58 -11.85
N HIS A 412 -8.40 5.72 -11.30
CA HIS A 412 -8.12 6.05 -9.91
C HIS A 412 -8.73 5.04 -8.93
N GLY A 413 -7.88 4.45 -8.10
CA GLY A 413 -8.23 3.43 -7.14
C GLY A 413 -8.28 2.02 -7.71
N TYR A 414 -7.86 1.78 -8.95
CA TYR A 414 -7.85 0.45 -9.59
C TYR A 414 -6.92 -0.56 -8.89
N ASP A 415 -5.78 -0.07 -8.41
CA ASP A 415 -4.82 -0.78 -7.58
C ASP A 415 -4.24 0.20 -6.56
N ALA A 416 -4.84 0.26 -5.38
CA ALA A 416 -4.45 1.21 -4.34
C ALA A 416 -3.02 0.96 -3.83
N ALA A 417 -2.53 -0.28 -3.86
CA ALA A 417 -1.17 -0.59 -3.42
C ALA A 417 -0.15 -0.02 -4.41
N ALA A 418 -0.33 -0.25 -5.71
CA ALA A 418 0.55 0.33 -6.73
C ALA A 418 0.45 1.86 -6.80
N GLU A 419 -0.77 2.41 -6.73
CA GLU A 419 -1.03 3.84 -6.91
C GLU A 419 -0.55 4.71 -5.74
N LEU A 420 -0.38 4.14 -4.54
CA LEU A 420 0.04 4.85 -3.33
C LEU A 420 1.45 4.46 -2.83
N GLY A 421 2.17 3.62 -3.57
CA GLY A 421 3.58 3.29 -3.29
C GLY A 421 3.77 2.17 -2.28
N GLY A 422 2.95 1.12 -2.37
CA GLY A 422 2.95 -0.06 -1.49
C GLY A 422 4.08 -1.05 -1.77
N TYR A 423 5.32 -0.55 -1.90
CA TYR A 423 6.53 -1.34 -2.22
C TYR A 423 7.14 -2.04 -1.00
N PHE A 424 6.49 -1.95 0.16
CA PHE A 424 6.91 -2.59 1.38
C PHE A 424 5.85 -3.61 1.80
N VAL A 425 6.31 -4.74 2.32
CA VAL A 425 5.45 -5.72 3.00
C VAL A 425 5.77 -5.66 4.49
N MET A 426 4.73 -5.56 5.31
CA MET A 426 4.83 -5.71 6.75
C MET A 426 4.33 -7.09 7.18
N VAL A 427 5.16 -7.80 7.93
CA VAL A 427 4.81 -9.02 8.65
C VAL A 427 4.65 -8.69 10.13
N ASN A 428 3.47 -8.97 10.69
CA ASN A 428 3.19 -8.84 12.10
C ASN A 428 3.27 -10.21 12.79
N SER A 429 3.95 -10.32 13.91
CA SER A 429 3.92 -11.52 14.73
C SER A 429 3.91 -11.14 16.19
N LYS A 430 2.87 -11.57 16.91
CA LYS A 430 2.76 -11.37 18.35
C LYS A 430 3.20 -12.61 19.06
N LEU A 431 4.22 -12.54 19.91
CA LEU A 431 4.61 -13.64 20.79
C LEU A 431 3.96 -13.40 22.16
N THR A 432 3.02 -14.25 22.54
CA THR A 432 2.32 -14.12 23.83
C THR A 432 2.82 -15.18 24.80
N GLN A 433 3.45 -14.76 25.91
CA GLN A 433 3.92 -15.68 26.94
C GLN A 433 4.82 -16.79 26.34
N ASP A 434 4.62 -18.05 26.72
CA ASP A 434 5.41 -19.19 26.26
C ASP A 434 4.83 -19.91 25.02
N GLU A 435 3.62 -19.53 24.57
CA GLU A 435 2.84 -20.19 23.51
C GLU A 435 2.85 -21.72 23.57
N SER A 436 2.32 -22.28 24.68
CA SER A 436 2.32 -23.72 24.97
C SER A 436 3.73 -24.28 25.18
N GLY A 437 4.59 -23.47 25.82
CA GLY A 437 5.98 -23.83 26.12
C GLY A 437 6.94 -23.79 24.93
N ALA A 438 6.50 -23.36 23.75
CA ALA A 438 7.35 -23.28 22.55
C ALA A 438 8.43 -22.19 22.67
N PHE A 439 8.12 -21.06 23.29
CA PHE A 439 9.07 -19.96 23.47
C PHE A 439 9.50 -19.79 24.92
N THR A 440 10.65 -19.16 25.15
CA THR A 440 11.16 -18.87 26.49
C THR A 440 10.57 -17.59 27.06
N THR A 441 10.20 -17.57 28.33
CA THR A 441 9.72 -16.38 29.05
C THR A 441 10.65 -15.96 30.19
N THR A 442 11.83 -16.57 30.24
CA THR A 442 12.80 -16.38 31.33
C THR A 442 14.18 -16.00 30.81
N ASN A 443 14.31 -15.82 29.50
CA ASN A 443 15.56 -15.45 28.85
C ASN A 443 15.29 -14.55 27.64
N ASP A 444 16.34 -13.88 27.21
CA ASP A 444 16.36 -12.92 26.13
C ASP A 444 16.57 -13.63 24.78
N PHE A 445 16.27 -12.91 23.71
CA PHE A 445 16.67 -13.28 22.36
C PHE A 445 17.32 -12.10 21.65
N ARG A 446 18.18 -12.40 20.67
CA ARG A 446 18.98 -11.41 19.92
C ARG A 446 18.86 -11.55 18.41
N LYS A 447 18.13 -12.55 17.92
CA LYS A 447 17.86 -12.75 16.50
C LYS A 447 16.37 -12.91 16.25
N ILE A 448 15.93 -12.30 15.17
CA ILE A 448 14.63 -12.53 14.54
C ILE A 448 14.90 -12.92 13.09
N GLY A 449 14.12 -13.85 12.54
CA GLY A 449 14.21 -14.14 11.13
C GLY A 449 12.94 -14.76 10.55
N LEU A 450 12.91 -14.85 9.23
CA LEU A 450 11.84 -15.52 8.49
C LEU A 450 12.34 -16.81 7.88
N LEU A 451 11.56 -17.87 8.09
CA LEU A 451 11.83 -19.24 7.70
C LEU A 451 10.69 -19.77 6.85
N LYS A 452 11.02 -20.20 5.63
CA LYS A 452 10.10 -20.77 4.64
C LYS A 452 10.14 -22.28 4.68
N ASP A 453 8.96 -22.89 4.76
CA ASP A 453 8.71 -24.32 4.57
C ASP A 453 9.63 -25.27 5.37
N PRO A 454 9.76 -25.10 6.71
CA PRO A 454 10.49 -26.07 7.52
C PRO A 454 9.75 -27.42 7.56
N ASN A 455 10.50 -28.50 7.77
CA ASN A 455 9.95 -29.84 7.95
C ASN A 455 9.80 -30.19 9.43
N ASN A 456 8.82 -31.05 9.74
CA ASN A 456 8.73 -31.68 11.05
C ASN A 456 9.96 -32.57 11.28
N ASP A 457 10.40 -32.67 12.53
CA ASP A 457 11.55 -33.50 12.90
C ASP A 457 11.41 -34.94 12.40
N ASN A 458 12.52 -35.52 11.96
CA ASN A 458 12.62 -36.87 11.39
C ASN A 458 11.66 -37.20 10.22
N THR A 459 11.08 -36.19 9.57
CA THR A 459 10.25 -36.38 8.37
C THR A 459 10.66 -35.41 7.25
N PHE A 460 10.06 -35.61 6.08
CA PHE A 460 10.09 -34.66 4.96
C PHE A 460 8.73 -33.98 4.77
N VAL A 461 7.92 -33.95 5.84
CA VAL A 461 6.59 -33.33 5.83
C VAL A 461 6.73 -31.92 6.39
N ARG A 462 6.24 -30.93 5.63
CA ARG A 462 6.26 -29.52 6.04
C ARG A 462 5.49 -29.31 7.34
N THR A 463 6.05 -28.53 8.25
CA THR A 463 5.38 -28.13 9.48
C THR A 463 4.21 -27.23 9.14
N THR A 464 3.05 -27.55 9.71
CA THR A 464 1.83 -26.73 9.62
C THR A 464 1.38 -26.19 10.97
N ALA A 465 2.05 -26.60 12.06
CA ALA A 465 1.78 -26.19 13.42
C ALA A 465 1.89 -24.67 13.60
N ALA A 466 1.08 -24.11 14.49
CA ALA A 466 1.09 -22.67 14.77
C ALA A 466 2.41 -22.21 15.40
N THR A 467 3.03 -23.06 16.22
CA THR A 467 4.35 -22.87 16.80
C THR A 467 5.15 -24.16 16.69
N ALA A 468 6.47 -24.06 16.65
CA ALA A 468 7.34 -25.21 16.69
C ALA A 468 8.72 -24.86 17.28
N THR A 469 9.30 -25.78 18.04
CA THR A 469 10.65 -25.61 18.62
C THR A 469 11.71 -26.14 17.66
N GLN A 470 12.88 -25.50 17.65
CA GLN A 470 14.09 -26.04 17.02
C GLN A 470 15.18 -26.36 18.06
N SER A 471 15.15 -25.68 19.20
CA SER A 471 15.95 -26.02 20.38
C SER A 471 15.81 -27.50 20.75
N LYS A 472 16.90 -28.08 21.24
CA LYS A 472 16.90 -29.45 21.76
C LYS A 472 16.45 -29.44 23.22
N THR A 473 15.87 -30.55 23.65
CA THR A 473 15.52 -30.78 25.06
C THR A 473 16.51 -31.77 25.66
N PHE A 474 17.23 -31.35 26.68
CA PHE A 474 18.07 -32.22 27.50
C PHE A 474 17.31 -32.60 28.77
N THR A 475 17.18 -33.89 29.03
CA THR A 475 16.71 -34.41 30.32
C THR A 475 17.91 -34.67 31.20
N TYR A 476 17.91 -34.16 32.43
CA TYR A 476 19.00 -34.31 33.37
C TYR A 476 18.58 -35.05 34.63
N ALA A 477 19.56 -35.58 35.35
CA ALA A 477 19.39 -36.20 36.65
C ALA A 477 20.59 -35.85 37.55
N SER A 478 20.46 -36.12 38.85
CA SER A 478 21.58 -36.07 39.82
C SER A 478 22.37 -34.76 39.79
N ASN A 479 21.69 -33.61 39.68
CA ASN A 479 22.35 -32.32 39.66
C ASN A 479 22.86 -31.93 41.06
N SER A 480 24.11 -31.50 41.16
CA SER A 480 24.76 -31.13 42.43
C SER A 480 24.37 -29.74 42.95
N ALA A 481 23.81 -28.91 42.06
CA ALA A 481 23.32 -27.57 42.34
C ALA A 481 22.12 -27.27 41.43
N VAL A 482 21.35 -26.23 41.77
CA VAL A 482 20.25 -25.75 40.91
C VAL A 482 20.84 -25.31 39.57
N ILE A 483 20.24 -25.79 38.48
CA ILE A 483 20.62 -25.42 37.12
C ILE A 483 19.76 -24.21 36.72
N SER A 484 20.42 -23.12 36.33
CA SER A 484 19.77 -21.91 35.81
C SER A 484 19.70 -21.94 34.28
N GLY A 485 18.79 -21.16 33.71
CA GLY A 485 18.89 -20.75 32.30
C GLY A 485 20.02 -19.74 32.11
N ASP A 486 20.28 -19.37 30.87
CA ASP A 486 21.25 -18.34 30.47
C ASP A 486 22.72 -18.70 30.74
N ILE A 487 23.06 -19.98 30.63
CA ILE A 487 24.41 -20.49 30.93
C ILE A 487 24.93 -21.42 29.85
N THR A 488 26.26 -21.50 29.75
CA THR A 488 26.93 -22.54 28.95
C THR A 488 27.15 -23.81 29.79
N ILE A 489 26.91 -24.96 29.18
CA ILE A 489 27.20 -26.28 29.74
C ILE A 489 28.21 -27.03 28.86
N SER A 490 28.96 -27.95 29.46
CA SER A 490 29.91 -28.80 28.71
C SER A 490 29.94 -30.23 29.23
N GLN A 491 30.37 -31.17 28.39
CA GLN A 491 30.50 -32.58 28.76
C GLN A 491 31.91 -33.11 28.48
N THR A 492 32.60 -33.50 29.55
CA THR A 492 33.95 -34.04 29.50
C THR A 492 34.01 -35.39 28.77
N ALA A 493 33.02 -36.27 28.97
CA ALA A 493 32.97 -37.60 28.34
C ALA A 493 32.89 -37.53 26.80
N ALA A 494 32.23 -36.50 26.27
CA ALA A 494 32.15 -36.20 24.84
C ALA A 494 33.35 -35.40 24.32
N GLY A 495 34.41 -35.23 25.12
CA GLY A 495 35.62 -34.52 24.69
C GLY A 495 35.42 -33.00 24.57
N GLY A 496 34.58 -32.43 25.43
CA GLY A 496 34.34 -30.99 25.49
C GLY A 496 33.14 -30.49 24.68
N ALA A 497 32.19 -31.36 24.34
CA ALA A 497 30.92 -30.95 23.72
C ALA A 497 30.24 -29.87 24.56
N SER A 498 29.71 -28.82 23.93
CA SER A 498 29.06 -27.70 24.61
C SER A 498 27.63 -27.47 24.14
N ALA A 499 26.87 -26.73 24.94
CA ALA A 499 25.53 -26.24 24.59
C ALA A 499 25.21 -25.01 25.44
N TYR A 500 24.27 -24.19 24.98
CA TYR A 500 23.77 -23.04 25.71
C TYR A 500 22.35 -23.29 26.22
N VAL A 501 22.12 -23.10 27.51
CA VAL A 501 20.82 -23.34 28.16
C VAL A 501 19.96 -22.10 28.02
N VAL A 502 18.83 -22.23 27.32
CA VAL A 502 17.84 -21.16 27.16
C VAL A 502 17.03 -21.03 28.46
N ASP A 503 16.41 -22.14 28.88
CA ASP A 503 15.64 -22.22 30.13
C ASP A 503 15.57 -23.65 30.67
N VAL A 504 15.10 -23.76 31.91
CA VAL A 504 15.06 -25.00 32.69
C VAL A 504 13.67 -25.21 33.26
N ASN A 505 13.10 -26.39 33.01
CA ASN A 505 11.91 -26.89 33.70
C ASN A 505 12.36 -27.89 34.78
N ALA A 506 12.58 -27.37 35.99
CA ALA A 506 13.08 -28.15 37.12
C ALA A 506 12.13 -29.26 37.55
N THR A 507 10.81 -29.05 37.46
CA THR A 507 9.79 -30.05 37.81
C THR A 507 9.86 -31.27 36.89
N ALA A 508 10.09 -31.04 35.60
CA ALA A 508 10.25 -32.11 34.61
C ALA A 508 11.70 -32.61 34.48
N SER A 509 12.66 -32.01 35.19
CA SER A 509 14.10 -32.26 35.03
C SER A 509 14.55 -32.16 33.56
N THR A 510 14.06 -31.13 32.87
CA THR A 510 14.41 -30.85 31.47
C THR A 510 14.92 -29.44 31.30
N MET A 511 15.76 -29.22 30.29
CA MET A 511 16.23 -27.90 29.89
C MET A 511 16.22 -27.77 28.37
N ARG A 512 15.89 -26.59 27.86
CA ARG A 512 16.01 -26.28 26.43
C ARG A 512 17.39 -25.74 26.14
N VAL A 513 18.02 -26.27 25.10
CA VAL A 513 19.38 -25.88 24.70
C VAL A 513 19.47 -25.54 23.22
N ILE A 514 20.33 -24.56 22.93
CA ILE A 514 20.74 -24.14 21.59
C ILE A 514 22.27 -24.19 21.47
N ASP A 515 22.80 -23.89 20.28
CA ASP A 515 24.23 -23.93 19.96
C ASP A 515 24.95 -25.19 20.47
N VAL A 516 24.33 -26.35 20.17
CA VAL A 516 24.89 -27.64 20.57
C VAL A 516 26.07 -27.98 19.66
N THR A 517 27.25 -28.13 20.26
CA THR A 517 28.49 -28.50 19.58
C THR A 517 28.93 -29.91 19.97
N ASN A 518 29.65 -30.55 19.05
CA ASN A 518 30.32 -31.82 19.33
C ASN A 518 31.72 -31.52 19.90
N GLY A 519 32.18 -32.37 20.81
CA GLY A 519 33.54 -32.36 21.31
C GLY A 519 34.46 -33.26 20.48
N SER A 520 35.66 -33.48 21.02
CA SER A 520 36.76 -34.20 20.35
C SER A 520 36.78 -35.72 20.60
N SER A 521 35.80 -36.27 21.33
CA SER A 521 35.77 -37.71 21.66
C SER A 521 35.43 -38.57 20.44
N ASP A 522 36.12 -39.70 20.26
CA ASP A 522 35.77 -40.68 19.22
C ASP A 522 34.56 -41.54 19.59
N THR A 523 34.10 -41.47 20.86
CA THR A 523 32.94 -42.23 21.33
C THR A 523 31.65 -41.62 20.77
N VAL A 524 30.79 -42.50 20.25
CA VAL A 524 29.47 -42.12 19.75
C VAL A 524 28.55 -41.63 20.88
N GLY A 525 27.84 -40.53 20.64
CA GLY A 525 26.82 -40.03 21.56
C GLY A 525 25.39 -40.43 21.17
N TYR A 526 24.42 -39.66 21.65
CA TYR A 526 22.99 -39.93 21.56
C TYR A 526 22.45 -40.12 20.13
N ASP A 527 23.12 -39.51 19.14
CA ASP A 527 22.74 -39.53 17.71
C ASP A 527 23.63 -40.46 16.87
N ALA A 528 24.36 -41.37 17.53
CA ALA A 528 25.33 -42.27 16.92
C ALA A 528 26.51 -41.57 16.20
N LYS A 529 26.78 -40.29 16.50
CA LYS A 529 27.93 -39.56 15.97
C LYS A 529 29.05 -39.45 17.01
N PRO A 530 30.32 -39.65 16.62
CA PRO A 530 31.46 -39.34 17.48
C PRO A 530 31.43 -37.89 17.98
N GLY A 531 31.79 -37.71 19.24
CA GLY A 531 31.93 -36.40 19.88
C GLY A 531 30.60 -35.75 20.26
N SER A 532 29.45 -36.34 19.90
CA SER A 532 28.16 -35.84 20.35
C SER A 532 27.91 -36.18 21.82
N TRP A 533 26.94 -35.49 22.42
CA TRP A 533 26.59 -35.64 23.83
C TRP A 533 26.21 -37.10 24.18
N GLN A 534 26.80 -37.63 25.25
CA GLN A 534 26.62 -39.00 25.71
C GLN A 534 25.64 -39.03 26.89
N THR A 535 24.59 -39.85 26.80
CA THR A 535 23.66 -40.08 27.91
C THR A 535 24.29 -40.92 29.01
N SER A 536 23.76 -40.83 30.23
CA SER A 536 24.28 -41.47 31.45
C SER A 536 25.70 -41.07 31.83
N THR A 537 26.16 -39.90 31.38
CA THR A 537 27.48 -39.35 31.72
C THR A 537 27.37 -37.95 32.32
N VAL A 538 28.39 -37.55 33.08
CA VAL A 538 28.42 -36.27 33.81
C VAL A 538 28.73 -35.12 32.85
N ALA A 539 27.93 -34.07 32.95
CA ALA A 539 28.14 -32.76 32.37
C ALA A 539 28.30 -31.71 33.48
N GLN A 540 28.90 -30.58 33.13
CA GLN A 540 29.29 -29.53 34.06
C GLN A 540 28.80 -28.16 33.58
N PHE A 541 28.55 -27.29 34.55
CA PHE A 541 28.21 -25.89 34.38
C PHE A 541 28.90 -25.06 35.46
N SER A 542 28.85 -23.74 35.34
CA SER A 542 29.42 -22.86 36.38
C SER A 542 28.71 -23.08 37.71
N GLY A 543 29.41 -23.69 38.68
CA GLY A 543 28.88 -23.95 40.03
C GLY A 543 28.31 -25.35 40.27
N GLY A 544 28.33 -26.27 39.30
CA GLY A 544 27.86 -27.64 39.54
C GLY A 544 28.00 -28.62 38.39
N THR A 545 27.51 -29.83 38.64
CA THR A 545 27.47 -30.94 37.68
C THR A 545 26.07 -31.55 37.63
N PHE A 546 25.74 -32.22 36.54
CA PHE A 546 24.55 -33.06 36.39
C PHE A 546 24.86 -34.26 35.52
N THR A 547 24.01 -35.29 35.55
CA THR A 547 24.07 -36.41 34.62
C THR A 547 23.09 -36.19 33.49
N LEU A 548 23.56 -36.20 32.24
CA LEU A 548 22.66 -36.13 31.08
C LEU A 548 21.94 -37.47 30.92
N SER A 549 20.61 -37.48 30.96
CA SER A 549 19.80 -38.70 30.88
C SER A 549 19.25 -38.96 29.49
N ALA A 550 18.78 -37.93 28.79
CA ALA A 550 18.24 -38.05 27.44
C ALA A 550 18.43 -36.75 26.65
N VAL A 551 18.45 -36.88 25.32
CA VAL A 551 18.46 -35.76 24.38
C VAL A 551 17.34 -35.99 23.37
N ALA A 552 16.48 -34.99 23.20
CA ALA A 552 15.43 -34.98 22.19
C ALA A 552 15.57 -33.73 21.30
N ASN A 553 15.20 -33.88 20.03
CA ASN A 553 15.09 -32.74 19.11
C ASN A 553 13.83 -31.92 19.38
N GLY A 554 13.83 -30.67 18.90
CA GLY A 554 12.61 -29.88 18.78
C GLY A 554 11.65 -30.44 17.72
N ALA A 555 10.48 -29.83 17.61
CA ALA A 555 9.46 -30.24 16.64
C ALA A 555 9.86 -29.99 15.17
N MET A 556 10.75 -29.01 14.91
CA MET A 556 11.29 -28.72 13.59
C MET A 556 12.62 -29.41 13.36
N ARG A 557 12.78 -29.96 12.15
CA ARG A 557 14.06 -30.49 11.69
C ARG A 557 15.06 -29.34 11.49
N ILE A 558 16.18 -29.41 12.19
CA ILE A 558 17.30 -28.46 12.07
C ILE A 558 17.83 -28.47 10.62
N GLY A 559 18.01 -27.28 10.03
CA GLY A 559 18.52 -27.11 8.67
C GLY A 559 17.51 -27.44 7.56
N SER A 560 16.21 -27.47 7.86
CA SER A 560 15.16 -27.71 6.87
C SER A 560 14.31 -26.46 6.62
N GLY A 561 14.02 -26.20 5.35
CA GLY A 561 13.41 -24.95 4.90
C GLY A 561 14.46 -23.92 4.48
N ASP A 562 14.00 -22.76 4.03
CA ASP A 562 14.85 -21.67 3.55
C ASP A 562 14.73 -20.46 4.47
N ILE A 563 15.87 -19.98 4.99
CA ILE A 563 15.92 -18.71 5.73
C ILE A 563 15.96 -17.59 4.69
N ILE A 564 14.94 -16.73 4.70
CA ILE A 564 14.78 -15.64 3.72
C ILE A 564 15.13 -14.26 4.30
N TYR A 565 15.19 -14.16 5.64
CA TYR A 565 15.52 -12.92 6.33
C TYR A 565 16.09 -13.22 7.72
N VAL A 566 17.09 -12.46 8.15
CA VAL A 566 17.63 -12.47 9.50
C VAL A 566 17.98 -11.05 9.92
N GLU A 567 17.63 -10.70 11.14
CA GLU A 567 18.01 -9.45 11.81
C GLU A 567 18.69 -9.75 13.14
N ASN A 568 19.87 -9.16 13.32
CA ASN A 568 20.56 -9.14 14.61
C ASN A 568 20.06 -7.94 15.43
N ARG A 569 19.82 -8.15 16.73
CA ARG A 569 19.33 -7.14 17.66
C ARG A 569 20.10 -7.12 18.96
N ALA A 570 19.96 -6.00 19.68
CA ALA A 570 20.24 -5.93 21.11
C ALA A 570 19.31 -6.91 21.87
N PRO A 571 19.65 -7.34 23.10
CA PRO A 571 18.85 -8.28 23.86
C PRO A 571 17.42 -7.76 24.05
N VAL A 572 16.46 -8.61 23.69
CA VAL A 572 15.04 -8.39 23.97
C VAL A 572 14.65 -9.35 25.08
N ALA A 573 14.46 -8.80 26.28
CA ALA A 573 13.99 -9.58 27.42
C ALA A 573 12.55 -10.01 27.24
N ARG A 574 12.25 -11.24 27.70
CA ARG A 574 10.90 -11.79 27.73
C ARG A 574 10.45 -12.05 29.16
N ALA A 575 9.16 -11.89 29.39
CA ALA A 575 8.52 -12.24 30.67
C ALA A 575 7.17 -12.91 30.42
N ALA A 576 6.70 -13.70 31.39
CA ALA A 576 5.46 -14.47 31.27
C ALA A 576 4.18 -13.60 31.23
N ASP A 577 4.27 -12.33 31.67
CA ASP A 577 3.19 -11.35 31.63
C ASP A 577 3.32 -10.35 30.46
N GLN A 578 4.34 -10.53 29.61
CA GLN A 578 4.60 -9.68 28.46
C GLN A 578 4.09 -10.29 27.15
N THR A 579 3.84 -9.42 26.18
CA THR A 579 3.54 -9.78 24.80
C THR A 579 4.42 -8.94 23.91
N GLU A 580 5.24 -9.60 23.09
CA GLU A 580 6.11 -8.93 22.15
C GLU A 580 5.40 -8.80 20.80
N ASP A 581 5.23 -7.57 20.33
CA ASP A 581 4.65 -7.27 19.01
C ASP A 581 5.77 -6.98 18.00
N ILE A 582 6.09 -7.97 17.17
CA ILE A 582 7.16 -7.89 16.19
C ILE A 582 6.56 -7.45 14.85
N LYS A 583 7.03 -6.31 14.34
CA LYS A 583 6.67 -5.79 13.02
C LYS A 583 7.92 -5.75 12.16
N LEU A 584 7.99 -6.64 11.17
CA LEU A 584 9.07 -6.71 10.21
C LEU A 584 8.63 -6.05 8.91
N ILE A 585 9.40 -5.08 8.42
CA ILE A 585 9.12 -4.35 7.18
C ILE A 585 10.20 -4.72 6.17
N ILE A 586 9.77 -5.19 5.00
CA ILE A 586 10.65 -5.67 3.93
C ILE A 586 10.30 -4.90 2.67
N GLU A 587 11.31 -4.29 2.04
CA GLU A 587 11.23 -3.70 0.71
C GLU A 587 11.52 -4.78 -0.34
N PHE A 588 10.82 -4.75 -1.49
CA PHE A 588 10.97 -5.75 -2.55
C PHE A 588 11.17 -5.15 -3.93
#